data_AF-A0A1Y1WA46-F1
#
_entry.id   AF-A0A1Y1WA46-F1
#
_cell.length_a   1.000
_cell.length_b   1.000
_cell.length_c   1.000
_cell.angle_alpha   90.00
_cell.angle_beta   90.00
_cell.angle_gamma   90.00
#
_symmetry.space_group_name_H-M   'P 1'
#
loop_
_entity.id
_entity.type
_entity.pdbx_description
1 polymer ?
#
loop_
_entity_poly.entity_id
_entity_poly.type
_entity_poly.pdbx_seq_one_letter_code
_entity_poly.pdbx_strand_id
1 'polypeptide(L)'
;MDETVGRTSTFTISFYILLGTVVLSYLIPRLFTAKEKDSTQCPKSVSTQFPEVKDNADAKTSEQTTEGSKIKKHKPARSLEAERKLKKSVLDSLADIEDLVCKYDVPAPRYTSYPPVPFWNKTETAPTQDDWLKVVKKCFDETNDDIGMAIYVHLPYCEQLCHYCACTKVITKYHDKVEDPYIDTVLKEWAIYRDYLISTSGKPNICEIYLGGGTPTFFSPSNLQRLINGLLEGCSLHPSHEFSFEAHPNSTSEEHLQILYDLGFRKLSLGIQDFDPDVQQIINRVQTYETVDNVMNMARRIGYTSICFDLIYGLPNQTMETTQQTITMVGSLQPDRIAYYSYAHVPWVNPRQRNFTEHHLPSKTDKRALYELGKKLFADMGYRDVGMDHFALPTDQLFIGKQNGTLHRNFMGYVAKKTQLLVGLGMSAISDAKYGYAQNEKNVKDYTKRVENGELPLIKGHEMTREDLIIKKAILDVACQGKVVITKELAQLLPDEFYVELKEMKEEGIVEFSGSPVTRDDKVLLEGELVVLSDYLGTIFLRNVCKLFDPTLRKVKYGGFSQAI
;
A
#
# COMPACT_ATOMS: atom_id res chain seq x y z
N MET A 1 24.56 -48.35 45.12
CA MET A 1 25.04 -49.70 44.79
C MET A 1 24.75 -49.93 43.32
N ASP A 2 25.82 -49.86 42.53
CA ASP A 2 26.13 -50.57 41.28
C ASP A 2 25.06 -50.79 40.20
N GLU A 3 25.30 -50.16 39.04
CA GLU A 3 25.65 -50.79 37.76
C GLU A 3 25.48 -52.33 37.67
N THR A 4 24.89 -52.96 36.65
CA THR A 4 25.40 -53.06 35.25
C THR A 4 24.53 -54.03 34.41
N VAL A 5 24.52 -53.82 33.06
CA VAL A 5 24.40 -54.81 31.94
C VAL A 5 23.03 -55.51 31.74
N GLY A 6 22.39 -55.63 30.58
CA GLY A 6 22.71 -55.41 29.16
C GLY A 6 22.09 -56.55 28.33
N ARG A 7 21.35 -56.27 27.22
CA ARG A 7 21.31 -57.09 25.99
C ARG A 7 20.37 -56.55 24.90
N THR A 8 20.88 -56.63 23.69
CA THR A 8 20.38 -56.33 22.34
C THR A 8 19.43 -57.39 21.78
N SER A 9 18.50 -57.01 20.89
CA SER A 9 18.14 -57.83 19.73
C SER A 9 17.45 -57.03 18.61
N THR A 10 18.09 -57.11 17.45
CA THR A 10 17.73 -56.73 16.08
C THR A 10 16.49 -57.47 15.57
N PHE A 11 15.70 -56.83 14.70
CA PHE A 11 14.82 -57.52 13.75
C PHE A 11 15.01 -56.95 12.35
N THR A 12 15.39 -57.85 11.44
CA THR A 12 15.52 -57.65 9.99
C THR A 12 14.65 -58.71 9.33
N ILE A 13 13.67 -58.36 8.48
CA ILE A 13 13.12 -59.28 7.45
C ILE A 13 12.82 -58.49 6.17
N SER A 14 13.22 -59.11 5.07
CA SER A 14 13.39 -58.61 3.70
C SER A 14 12.14 -58.59 2.79
N PHE A 15 12.30 -57.84 1.71
CA PHE A 15 11.60 -57.74 0.41
C PHE A 15 11.17 -59.06 -0.30
N TYR A 16 10.08 -59.03 -1.09
CA TYR A 16 10.03 -59.15 -2.60
C TYR A 16 8.57 -59.00 -3.15
N ILE A 17 8.19 -57.93 -3.89
CA ILE A 17 7.96 -57.69 -5.36
C ILE A 17 6.75 -58.38 -6.08
N LEU A 18 6.07 -57.56 -6.93
CA LEU A 18 5.15 -57.78 -8.10
C LEU A 18 3.64 -57.81 -7.75
N LEU A 19 2.69 -57.14 -8.42
CA LEU A 19 2.54 -56.50 -9.74
C LEU A 19 1.35 -55.50 -9.61
N GLY A 20 1.42 -54.27 -10.12
CA GLY A 20 0.84 -53.98 -11.43
C GLY A 20 -0.03 -52.70 -11.47
N THR A 21 0.48 -51.71 -12.21
CA THR A 21 -0.22 -50.72 -13.08
C THR A 21 -1.24 -49.72 -12.51
N VAL A 22 -1.39 -48.46 -12.94
CA VAL A 22 -0.79 -47.49 -13.89
C VAL A 22 -1.42 -46.13 -13.47
N VAL A 23 -0.71 -45.00 -13.38
CA VAL A 23 -0.80 -43.85 -14.32
C VAL A 23 0.31 -42.83 -13.97
N LEU A 24 1.29 -42.76 -14.89
CA LEU A 24 2.12 -41.62 -15.35
C LEU A 24 1.48 -40.22 -15.14
N SER A 25 2.13 -39.08 -15.05
CA SER A 25 3.51 -38.57 -15.15
C SER A 25 3.37 -37.04 -15.12
N TYR A 26 4.34 -36.30 -14.59
CA TYR A 26 4.96 -35.09 -15.21
C TYR A 26 5.80 -34.36 -14.17
N LEU A 27 7.11 -34.60 -14.20
CA LEU A 27 8.15 -33.81 -13.54
C LEU A 27 9.35 -33.78 -14.48
N ILE A 28 9.51 -32.69 -15.22
CA ILE A 28 10.78 -32.27 -15.83
C ILE A 28 10.85 -30.74 -15.70
N PRO A 29 11.92 -30.17 -15.10
CA PRO A 29 12.16 -28.74 -15.12
C PRO A 29 12.80 -28.34 -16.45
N ARG A 30 12.16 -27.45 -17.22
CA ARG A 30 12.78 -26.84 -18.40
C ARG A 30 13.65 -25.65 -17.98
N LEU A 31 14.96 -25.84 -18.11
CA LEU A 31 15.95 -24.80 -18.35
C LEU A 31 15.50 -23.92 -19.53
N PHE A 32 15.39 -22.62 -19.32
CA PHE A 32 15.39 -21.64 -20.40
C PHE A 32 16.53 -20.65 -20.17
N THR A 33 17.51 -20.72 -21.07
CA THR A 33 18.53 -19.71 -21.29
C THR A 33 17.89 -18.47 -21.88
N ALA A 34 18.04 -17.33 -21.20
CA ALA A 34 17.68 -16.02 -21.75
C ALA A 34 18.67 -15.67 -22.86
N LYS A 35 18.18 -15.52 -24.09
CA LYS A 35 18.90 -14.82 -25.16
C LYS A 35 18.66 -13.33 -24.99
N GLU A 36 19.74 -12.59 -24.84
CA GLU A 36 19.79 -11.13 -24.85
C GLU A 36 19.11 -10.56 -26.12
N LYS A 37 18.28 -9.54 -25.91
CA LYS A 37 18.02 -8.51 -26.91
C LYS A 37 18.08 -7.16 -26.20
N ASP A 38 19.19 -6.47 -26.45
CA ASP A 38 19.34 -5.04 -26.25
C ASP A 38 18.20 -4.30 -26.96
N SER A 39 17.51 -3.43 -26.24
CA SER A 39 16.56 -2.47 -26.81
C SER A 39 16.56 -1.18 -26.01
N THR A 40 17.74 -0.54 -25.95
CA THR A 40 17.88 0.88 -25.63
C THR A 40 17.68 1.70 -26.89
N GLN A 41 16.43 1.90 -27.32
CA GLN A 41 16.11 2.96 -28.27
C GLN A 41 14.61 3.30 -28.25
N CYS A 42 14.31 4.55 -27.90
CA CYS A 42 12.98 5.15 -27.97
C CYS A 42 12.55 5.27 -29.45
N PRO A 43 11.37 4.79 -29.88
CA PRO A 43 10.98 4.87 -31.29
C PRO A 43 10.57 6.30 -31.66
N LYS A 44 11.34 6.93 -32.56
CA LYS A 44 10.93 8.14 -33.27
C LYS A 44 9.83 7.80 -34.29
N SER A 45 8.81 8.65 -34.36
CA SER A 45 7.65 8.56 -35.24
C SER A 45 8.01 8.33 -36.71
N VAL A 46 7.43 7.30 -37.34
CA VAL A 46 7.44 7.11 -38.79
C VAL A 46 6.01 7.22 -39.31
N SER A 47 5.81 8.16 -40.23
CA SER A 47 4.58 8.33 -41.00
C SER A 47 4.41 7.21 -42.02
N THR A 48 3.27 6.52 -42.04
CA THR A 48 2.89 5.61 -43.12
C THR A 48 1.53 6.00 -43.69
N GLN A 49 1.54 6.37 -44.97
CA GLN A 49 0.37 6.54 -45.83
C GLN A 49 -0.26 5.18 -46.10
N PHE A 50 -1.60 5.10 -46.01
CA PHE A 50 -2.37 3.93 -46.45
C PHE A 50 -2.89 4.15 -47.89
N PRO A 51 -2.89 3.13 -48.77
CA PRO A 51 -3.55 3.23 -50.06
C PRO A 51 -5.05 2.88 -49.95
N GLU A 52 -5.85 3.60 -50.74
CA GLU A 52 -7.28 3.39 -50.96
C GLU A 52 -7.57 2.02 -51.58
N VAL A 53 -8.64 1.35 -51.12
CA VAL A 53 -9.27 0.24 -51.83
C VAL A 53 -10.76 0.52 -51.97
N LYS A 54 -11.21 0.38 -53.22
CA LYS A 54 -12.51 0.75 -53.79
C LYS A 54 -13.67 -0.14 -53.33
N ASP A 55 -14.82 0.50 -53.26
CA ASP A 55 -16.15 -0.10 -53.16
C ASP A 55 -16.45 -1.11 -54.28
N ASN A 56 -17.23 -2.15 -53.94
CA ASN A 56 -18.14 -2.78 -54.89
C ASN A 56 -19.38 -3.32 -54.17
N ALA A 57 -20.50 -3.15 -54.86
CA ALA A 57 -21.87 -3.21 -54.36
C ALA A 57 -22.54 -4.59 -54.45
N ASP A 58 -23.74 -4.62 -53.85
CA ASP A 58 -24.92 -5.42 -54.16
C ASP A 58 -25.05 -6.86 -53.61
N ALA A 59 -25.95 -7.00 -52.62
CA ALA A 59 -27.03 -7.97 -52.66
C ALA A 59 -28.17 -7.56 -51.70
N LYS A 60 -29.38 -7.41 -52.24
CA LYS A 60 -30.66 -7.21 -51.53
C LYS A 60 -31.18 -8.54 -51.00
N THR A 61 -31.71 -8.54 -49.77
CA THR A 61 -32.91 -9.30 -49.38
C THR A 61 -33.53 -8.70 -48.11
N SER A 62 -34.84 -8.45 -48.17
CA SER A 62 -35.79 -8.12 -47.10
C SER A 62 -35.95 -9.32 -46.15
N GLU A 63 -36.21 -9.21 -44.84
CA GLU A 63 -37.45 -8.75 -44.21
C GLU A 63 -37.30 -8.58 -42.66
N GLN A 64 -38.07 -7.63 -42.14
CA GLN A 64 -38.83 -7.61 -40.86
C GLN A 64 -38.14 -7.56 -39.48
N THR A 65 -38.16 -6.33 -38.93
CA THR A 65 -38.62 -5.90 -37.59
C THR A 65 -38.10 -6.60 -36.32
N THR A 66 -37.40 -5.82 -35.48
CA THR A 66 -37.75 -5.65 -34.05
C THR A 66 -37.05 -4.40 -33.51
N GLU A 67 -37.82 -3.58 -32.79
CA GLU A 67 -37.39 -2.35 -32.13
C GLU A 67 -36.33 -2.61 -31.06
N GLY A 68 -35.26 -1.81 -31.09
CA GLY A 68 -34.24 -1.77 -30.06
C GLY A 68 -33.52 -0.43 -30.13
N SER A 69 -33.88 0.48 -29.23
CA SER A 69 -33.27 1.80 -29.04
C SER A 69 -31.75 1.65 -28.83
N LYS A 70 -30.98 1.86 -29.90
CA LYS A 70 -29.53 2.04 -29.82
C LYS A 70 -29.26 3.49 -29.42
N ILE A 71 -28.99 3.71 -28.14
CA ILE A 71 -28.31 4.92 -27.68
C ILE A 71 -26.90 4.90 -28.28
N LYS A 72 -26.71 5.56 -29.42
CA LYS A 72 -25.38 5.87 -29.95
C LYS A 72 -24.76 6.94 -29.04
N LYS A 73 -23.82 6.55 -28.18
CA LYS A 73 -22.88 7.50 -27.52
C LYS A 73 -21.98 8.11 -28.60
N HIS A 74 -22.44 9.15 -29.29
CA HIS A 74 -21.55 10.05 -30.04
C HIS A 74 -20.99 11.08 -29.05
N LYS A 75 -19.73 10.93 -28.61
CA LYS A 75 -19.01 12.06 -28.00
C LYS A 75 -18.89 13.16 -29.07
N PRO A 76 -19.40 14.38 -28.86
CA PRO A 76 -19.35 15.44 -29.87
C PRO A 76 -17.90 15.83 -30.13
N ALA A 77 -17.51 16.03 -31.40
CA ALA A 77 -16.13 16.34 -31.80
C ALA A 77 -15.47 17.52 -31.04
N ARG A 78 -16.28 18.43 -30.49
CA ARG A 78 -15.87 19.55 -29.63
C ARG A 78 -15.26 19.10 -28.29
N SER A 79 -15.72 17.98 -27.70
CA SER A 79 -15.17 17.46 -26.44
C SER A 79 -13.82 16.80 -26.65
N LEU A 80 -13.64 16.08 -27.77
CA LEU A 80 -12.37 15.43 -28.12
C LEU A 80 -11.24 16.43 -28.42
N GLU A 81 -11.55 17.57 -29.05
CA GLU A 81 -10.55 18.62 -29.31
C GLU A 81 -10.14 19.35 -28.01
N ALA A 82 -11.10 19.63 -27.12
CA ALA A 82 -10.83 20.21 -25.81
C ALA A 82 -9.98 19.27 -24.95
N GLU A 83 -10.31 17.96 -24.96
CA GLU A 83 -9.54 16.93 -24.27
C GLU A 83 -8.11 16.83 -24.79
N ARG A 84 -7.92 16.85 -26.12
CA ARG A 84 -6.59 16.87 -26.74
C ARG A 84 -5.81 18.12 -26.37
N LYS A 85 -6.43 19.30 -26.32
CA LYS A 85 -5.77 20.55 -25.91
C LYS A 85 -5.37 20.52 -24.44
N LEU A 86 -6.24 20.04 -23.55
CA LEU A 86 -5.96 19.90 -22.13
C LEU A 86 -4.82 18.90 -21.91
N LYS A 87 -4.90 17.71 -22.51
CA LYS A 87 -3.84 16.70 -22.48
C LYS A 87 -2.53 17.27 -22.99
N LYS A 88 -2.53 17.94 -24.14
CA LYS A 88 -1.35 18.57 -24.70
C LYS A 88 -0.77 19.61 -23.74
N SER A 89 -1.58 20.50 -23.15
CA SER A 89 -1.10 21.48 -22.18
C SER A 89 -0.46 20.85 -20.93
N VAL A 90 -1.00 19.73 -20.45
CA VAL A 90 -0.44 19.00 -19.30
C VAL A 90 0.86 18.30 -19.70
N LEU A 91 0.91 17.63 -20.85
CA LEU A 91 2.11 16.95 -21.34
C LEU A 91 3.21 17.93 -21.75
N ASP A 92 2.87 19.09 -22.32
CA ASP A 92 3.84 20.15 -22.66
C ASP A 92 4.52 20.67 -21.38
N SER A 93 3.82 20.71 -20.24
CA SER A 93 4.45 21.04 -18.94
C SER A 93 5.37 19.95 -18.38
N LEU A 94 5.33 18.74 -18.96
CA LEU A 94 6.20 17.61 -18.62
C LEU A 94 7.34 17.40 -19.62
N ALA A 95 7.34 18.10 -20.76
CA ALA A 95 8.30 17.88 -21.84
C ALA A 95 9.75 18.04 -21.36
N ASP A 96 9.97 18.94 -20.40
CA ASP A 96 11.28 19.21 -19.79
C ASP A 96 11.77 18.08 -18.87
N ILE A 97 10.92 17.10 -18.54
CA ILE A 97 11.24 15.98 -17.62
C ILE A 97 10.95 14.59 -18.20
N GLU A 98 10.52 14.49 -19.46
CA GLU A 98 10.13 13.22 -20.09
C GLU A 98 11.28 12.20 -20.09
N ASP A 99 12.50 12.67 -20.39
CA ASP A 99 13.71 11.84 -20.34
C ASP A 99 14.00 11.33 -18.93
N LEU A 100 13.80 12.16 -17.90
CA LEU A 100 13.98 11.77 -16.50
C LEU A 100 12.91 10.75 -16.08
N VAL A 101 11.65 10.96 -16.45
CA VAL A 101 10.57 10.01 -16.21
C VAL A 101 10.90 8.67 -16.87
N CYS A 102 11.35 8.66 -18.12
CA CYS A 102 11.73 7.43 -18.81
C CYS A 102 12.92 6.73 -18.13
N LYS A 103 13.91 7.48 -17.63
CA LYS A 103 15.09 6.95 -16.93
C LYS A 103 14.70 6.32 -15.58
N TYR A 104 13.81 6.96 -14.84
CA TYR A 104 13.53 6.63 -13.44
C TYR A 104 12.21 5.89 -13.20
N ASP A 105 11.39 5.66 -14.23
CA ASP A 105 10.19 4.81 -14.19
C ASP A 105 10.59 3.32 -14.13
N VAL A 106 11.22 2.95 -13.02
CA VAL A 106 11.74 1.60 -12.75
C VAL A 106 11.04 1.01 -11.54
N PRO A 107 10.97 -0.33 -11.40
CA PRO A 107 10.42 -0.96 -10.22
C PRO A 107 11.16 -0.52 -8.95
N ALA A 108 10.40 -0.02 -7.97
CA ALA A 108 10.93 0.39 -6.67
C ALA A 108 9.92 0.08 -5.54
N PRO A 109 10.38 -0.32 -4.35
CA PRO A 109 9.50 -0.46 -3.20
C PRO A 109 8.75 0.83 -2.90
N ARG A 110 7.53 0.71 -2.38
CA ARG A 110 6.80 1.84 -1.79
C ARG A 110 7.36 2.26 -0.43
N TYR A 111 8.38 1.56 0.06
CA TYR A 111 9.02 1.77 1.36
C TYR A 111 8.02 1.94 2.50
N THR A 112 6.96 1.13 2.49
CA THR A 112 6.08 0.93 3.66
C THR A 112 6.83 0.24 4.81
N SER A 113 7.92 -0.47 4.46
CA SER A 113 8.92 -0.97 5.39
C SER A 113 10.30 -0.98 4.74
N TYR A 114 11.33 -0.95 5.57
CA TYR A 114 12.67 -1.38 5.20
C TYR A 114 13.17 -2.44 6.21
N PRO A 115 13.69 -3.59 5.77
CA PRO A 115 13.66 -4.06 4.39
C PRO A 115 12.22 -4.26 3.87
N PRO A 116 11.98 -4.18 2.55
CA PRO A 116 10.68 -4.52 1.97
C PRO A 116 10.26 -5.98 2.25
N VAL A 117 8.96 -6.22 2.41
CA VAL A 117 8.38 -7.54 2.75
C VAL A 117 8.91 -8.73 1.94
N PRO A 118 9.16 -8.64 0.61
CA PRO A 118 9.74 -9.76 -0.14
C PRO A 118 11.09 -10.26 0.40
N PHE A 119 11.84 -9.39 1.09
CA PHE A 119 13.17 -9.69 1.61
C PHE A 119 13.18 -10.17 3.07
N TRP A 120 12.01 -10.33 3.70
CA TRP A 120 11.87 -10.86 5.07
C TRP A 120 12.08 -12.39 5.14
N ASN A 121 13.19 -12.92 4.65
CA ASN A 121 13.39 -14.37 4.52
C ASN A 121 14.85 -14.78 4.74
N LYS A 122 15.59 -14.07 5.61
CA LYS A 122 16.95 -14.53 5.97
C LYS A 122 16.92 -15.87 6.72
N THR A 123 15.78 -16.24 7.30
CA THR A 123 15.52 -17.53 7.93
C THR A 123 14.34 -18.22 7.24
N GLU A 124 14.44 -19.52 6.98
CA GLU A 124 13.37 -20.32 6.35
C GLU A 124 12.11 -20.48 7.23
N THR A 125 12.19 -20.05 8.49
CA THR A 125 11.14 -20.20 9.50
C THR A 125 10.65 -18.84 10.02
N ALA A 126 9.34 -18.76 10.30
CA ALA A 126 8.73 -17.65 11.03
C ALA A 126 9.37 -17.45 12.41
N PRO A 127 9.36 -16.23 12.99
CA PRO A 127 9.81 -16.02 14.36
C PRO A 127 8.98 -16.86 15.33
N THR A 128 9.63 -17.36 16.39
CA THR A 128 8.91 -18.00 17.49
C THR A 128 8.08 -16.94 18.25
N GLN A 129 7.02 -17.37 18.92
CA GLN A 129 6.21 -16.50 19.76
C GLN A 129 7.06 -15.79 20.83
N ASP A 130 7.92 -16.54 21.52
CA ASP A 130 8.75 -15.98 22.60
C ASP A 130 9.75 -14.95 22.09
N ASP A 131 10.41 -15.22 20.96
CA ASP A 131 11.37 -14.28 20.39
C ASP A 131 10.69 -13.02 19.87
N TRP A 132 9.51 -13.17 19.24
CA TRP A 132 8.71 -12.02 18.82
C TRP A 132 8.23 -11.18 20.02
N LEU A 133 7.74 -11.81 21.07
CA LEU A 133 7.29 -11.12 22.28
C LEU A 133 8.44 -10.38 22.98
N LYS A 134 9.67 -10.91 22.98
CA LYS A 134 10.86 -10.17 23.48
C LYS A 134 11.13 -8.91 22.66
N VAL A 135 11.00 -8.97 21.33
CA VAL A 135 11.16 -7.80 20.44
C VAL A 135 10.09 -6.75 20.73
N VAL A 136 8.83 -7.18 20.86
CA VAL A 136 7.70 -6.31 21.22
C VAL A 136 7.94 -5.66 22.57
N LYS A 137 8.30 -6.44 23.60
CA LYS A 137 8.58 -5.95 24.96
C LYS A 137 9.68 -4.89 24.96
N LYS A 138 10.79 -5.14 24.25
CA LYS A 138 11.89 -4.19 24.19
C LYS A 138 11.43 -2.85 23.63
N CYS A 139 10.66 -2.85 22.55
CA CYS A 139 10.13 -1.61 21.98
C CYS A 139 9.09 -0.95 22.90
N PHE A 140 8.27 -1.75 23.57
CA PHE A 140 7.28 -1.32 24.56
C PHE A 140 7.95 -0.60 25.73
N ASP A 141 8.94 -1.22 26.38
CA ASP A 141 9.69 -0.66 27.52
C ASP A 141 10.34 0.69 27.17
N GLU A 142 10.79 0.86 25.92
CA GLU A 142 11.45 2.08 25.46
C GLU A 142 10.47 3.23 25.16
N THR A 143 9.19 2.95 24.88
CA THR A 143 8.31 3.95 24.21
C THR A 143 6.90 4.10 24.78
N ASN A 144 6.41 3.15 25.58
CA ASN A 144 5.01 3.11 26.03
C ASN A 144 4.59 4.36 26.82
N ASP A 145 5.43 4.83 27.74
CA ASP A 145 5.05 5.89 28.67
C ASP A 145 5.06 7.29 28.03
N ASP A 146 5.86 7.49 26.98
CA ASP A 146 6.02 8.78 26.28
C ASP A 146 5.21 8.83 24.97
N ILE A 147 5.46 7.88 24.08
CA ILE A 147 4.89 7.89 22.72
C ILE A 147 3.59 7.08 22.67
N GLY A 148 3.50 6.03 23.48
CA GLY A 148 2.46 5.01 23.42
C GLY A 148 2.67 4.01 22.27
N MET A 149 1.73 3.08 22.14
CA MET A 149 1.72 2.08 21.07
C MET A 149 0.51 2.23 20.14
N ALA A 150 0.66 1.74 18.92
CA ALA A 150 -0.39 1.65 17.92
C ALA A 150 -0.94 0.21 17.82
N ILE A 151 -2.23 0.10 17.52
CA ILE A 151 -2.87 -1.16 17.15
C ILE A 151 -3.43 -1.01 15.74
N TYR A 152 -3.05 -1.90 14.84
CA TYR A 152 -3.72 -2.08 13.56
C TYR A 152 -4.59 -3.33 13.64
N VAL A 153 -5.85 -3.24 13.21
CA VAL A 153 -6.73 -4.41 13.09
C VAL A 153 -7.10 -4.61 11.64
N HIS A 154 -6.73 -5.75 11.09
CA HIS A 154 -7.14 -6.16 9.77
C HIS A 154 -8.53 -6.82 9.84
N LEU A 155 -9.54 -6.13 9.30
CA LEU A 155 -10.93 -6.59 9.17
C LEU A 155 -11.17 -7.02 7.71
N PRO A 156 -11.08 -8.32 7.38
CA PRO A 156 -10.82 -8.78 6.02
C PRO A 156 -12.05 -8.84 5.13
N TYR A 157 -13.26 -8.62 5.64
CA TYR A 157 -14.49 -8.92 4.92
C TYR A 157 -14.96 -7.78 4.02
N CYS A 158 -15.45 -8.12 2.83
CA CYS A 158 -16.17 -7.21 1.94
C CYS A 158 -17.41 -7.94 1.37
N GLU A 159 -18.53 -7.23 1.21
CA GLU A 159 -19.73 -7.82 0.58
C GLU A 159 -19.58 -8.04 -0.92
N GLN A 160 -18.79 -7.19 -1.57
CA GLN A 160 -18.66 -7.13 -3.02
C GLN A 160 -17.21 -7.15 -3.45
N LEU A 161 -16.98 -7.81 -4.58
CA LEU A 161 -15.66 -7.92 -5.17
C LEU A 161 -15.41 -6.76 -6.13
N CYS A 162 -14.60 -5.79 -5.70
CA CYS A 162 -14.08 -4.78 -6.61
C CYS A 162 -12.99 -5.38 -7.52
N HIS A 163 -13.15 -5.26 -8.84
CA HIS A 163 -12.27 -5.89 -9.83
C HIS A 163 -10.84 -5.33 -9.80
N TYR A 164 -10.65 -4.07 -9.43
CA TYR A 164 -9.34 -3.43 -9.31
C TYR A 164 -8.58 -3.84 -8.04
N CYS A 165 -9.28 -4.21 -6.97
CA CYS A 165 -8.72 -4.23 -5.62
C CYS A 165 -7.71 -5.39 -5.43
N ALA A 166 -6.48 -5.04 -5.04
CA ALA A 166 -5.40 -5.97 -4.73
C ALA A 166 -5.18 -6.23 -3.23
N CYS A 167 -5.98 -5.62 -2.35
CA CYS A 167 -5.88 -5.84 -0.91
C CYS A 167 -6.08 -7.33 -0.54
N THR A 168 -5.62 -7.72 0.64
CA THR A 168 -6.01 -9.01 1.22
C THR A 168 -7.43 -8.87 1.76
N LYS A 169 -8.36 -9.71 1.28
CA LYS A 169 -9.78 -9.67 1.66
C LYS A 169 -10.50 -10.98 1.38
N VAL A 170 -11.59 -11.19 2.08
CA VAL A 170 -12.54 -12.29 1.94
C VAL A 170 -13.89 -11.72 1.53
N ILE A 171 -14.46 -12.23 0.44
CA ILE A 171 -15.76 -11.78 -0.06
C ILE A 171 -16.84 -12.68 0.53
N THR A 172 -17.81 -12.09 1.23
CA THR A 172 -18.93 -12.81 1.85
C THR A 172 -20.09 -11.87 2.14
N LYS A 173 -21.31 -12.39 2.20
CA LYS A 173 -22.52 -11.67 2.64
C LYS A 173 -23.13 -12.27 3.92
N TYR A 174 -22.46 -13.26 4.51
CA TYR A 174 -22.94 -13.99 5.69
C TYR A 174 -22.43 -13.34 6.98
N HIS A 175 -22.96 -12.17 7.33
CA HIS A 175 -22.59 -11.40 8.51
C HIS A 175 -22.69 -12.23 9.81
N ASP A 176 -23.83 -12.91 9.97
CA ASP A 176 -24.18 -13.79 11.09
C ASP A 176 -23.17 -14.93 11.33
N LYS A 177 -22.41 -15.32 10.31
CA LYS A 177 -21.45 -16.44 10.38
C LYS A 177 -20.01 -16.01 10.61
N VAL A 178 -19.68 -14.75 10.34
CA VAL A 178 -18.28 -14.33 10.25
C VAL A 178 -17.92 -13.21 11.21
N GLU A 179 -18.85 -12.35 11.63
CA GLU A 179 -18.49 -11.21 12.47
C GLU A 179 -18.08 -11.65 13.87
N ASP A 180 -18.99 -12.27 14.63
CA ASP A 180 -18.72 -12.65 16.03
C ASP A 180 -17.50 -13.56 16.20
N PRO A 181 -17.36 -14.66 15.43
CA PRO A 181 -16.20 -15.55 15.59
C PRO A 181 -14.88 -14.85 15.25
N TYR A 182 -14.90 -13.92 14.30
CA TYR A 182 -13.70 -13.17 13.94
C TYR A 182 -13.32 -12.17 15.02
N ILE A 183 -14.28 -11.43 15.58
CA ILE A 183 -14.03 -10.51 16.70
C ILE A 183 -13.50 -11.28 17.92
N ASP A 184 -14.09 -12.45 18.24
CA ASP A 184 -13.58 -13.31 19.32
C ASP A 184 -12.14 -13.73 19.09
N THR A 185 -11.81 -14.09 17.84
CA THR A 185 -10.43 -14.49 17.48
C THR A 185 -9.47 -13.31 17.64
N VAL A 186 -9.81 -12.13 17.14
CA VAL A 186 -8.96 -10.93 17.26
C VAL A 186 -8.73 -10.55 18.72
N LEU A 187 -9.77 -10.62 19.55
CA LEU A 187 -9.66 -10.31 20.99
C LEU A 187 -8.82 -11.35 21.74
N LYS A 188 -8.92 -12.64 21.37
CA LYS A 188 -8.03 -13.69 21.91
C LYS A 188 -6.57 -13.47 21.52
N GLU A 189 -6.31 -13.08 20.27
CA GLU A 189 -4.96 -12.71 19.82
C GLU A 189 -4.43 -11.52 20.63
N TRP A 190 -5.24 -10.48 20.81
CA TRP A 190 -4.87 -9.32 21.60
C TRP A 190 -4.54 -9.68 23.06
N ALA A 191 -5.32 -10.56 23.67
CA ALA A 191 -5.10 -11.01 25.05
C ALA A 191 -3.68 -11.59 25.24
N ILE A 192 -3.14 -12.33 24.25
CA ILE A 192 -1.77 -12.87 24.32
C ILE A 192 -0.74 -11.73 24.49
N TYR A 193 -0.83 -10.69 23.65
CA TYR A 193 0.06 -9.52 23.75
C TYR A 193 -0.17 -8.74 25.04
N ARG A 194 -1.42 -8.40 25.34
CA ARG A 194 -1.81 -7.59 26.48
C ARG A 194 -1.36 -8.21 27.79
N ASP A 195 -1.67 -9.48 28.00
CA ASP A 195 -1.41 -10.17 29.27
C ASP A 195 0.10 -10.39 29.47
N TYR A 196 0.84 -10.65 28.37
CA TYR A 196 2.30 -10.69 28.40
C TYR A 196 2.91 -9.32 28.77
N LEU A 197 2.46 -8.23 28.16
CA LEU A 197 2.97 -6.88 28.45
C LEU A 197 2.65 -6.44 29.88
N ILE A 198 1.42 -6.67 30.35
CA ILE A 198 1.01 -6.33 31.73
C ILE A 198 1.82 -7.12 32.76
N SER A 199 2.03 -8.42 32.54
CA SER A 199 2.77 -9.26 33.49
C SER A 199 4.28 -9.00 33.53
N THR A 200 4.85 -8.44 32.47
CA THR A 200 6.31 -8.28 32.34
C THR A 200 6.81 -6.83 32.36
N SER A 201 5.93 -5.86 32.11
CA SER A 201 6.33 -4.47 31.87
C SER A 201 5.37 -3.47 32.50
N GLY A 202 4.11 -3.46 32.08
CA GLY A 202 3.12 -2.50 32.53
C GLY A 202 1.89 -2.43 31.64
N LYS A 203 0.99 -1.49 31.94
CA LYS A 203 -0.25 -1.31 31.18
C LYS A 203 0.04 -0.73 29.79
N PRO A 204 -0.50 -1.33 28.71
CA PRO A 204 -0.42 -0.74 27.39
C PRO A 204 -1.04 0.64 27.34
N ASN A 205 -0.30 1.61 26.82
CA ASN A 205 -0.74 2.98 26.61
C ASN A 205 -1.05 3.20 25.13
N ILE A 206 -2.32 3.11 24.77
CA ILE A 206 -2.76 3.11 23.38
C ILE A 206 -2.82 4.55 22.87
N CYS A 207 -2.06 4.82 21.81
CA CYS A 207 -2.04 6.12 21.15
C CYS A 207 -2.69 6.09 19.76
N GLU A 208 -2.79 4.94 19.12
CA GLU A 208 -3.40 4.83 17.79
C GLU A 208 -4.14 3.51 17.66
N ILE A 209 -5.33 3.57 17.08
CA ILE A 209 -6.07 2.40 16.61
C ILE A 209 -6.45 2.67 15.16
N TYR A 210 -6.01 1.79 14.27
CA TYR A 210 -6.36 1.82 12.87
C TYR A 210 -7.16 0.56 12.50
N LEU A 211 -8.40 0.72 12.06
CA LEU A 211 -9.19 -0.36 11.49
C LEU A 211 -9.08 -0.31 9.96
N GLY A 212 -8.58 -1.37 9.33
CA GLY A 212 -8.42 -1.42 7.87
C GLY A 212 -8.60 -2.82 7.29
N GLY A 213 -8.19 -3.00 6.04
CA GLY A 213 -8.10 -4.33 5.40
C GLY A 213 -9.10 -4.51 4.26
N GLY A 214 -10.21 -5.19 4.54
CA GLY A 214 -11.32 -5.34 3.62
C GLY A 214 -12.24 -4.12 3.70
N THR A 215 -13.24 -4.20 4.57
CA THR A 215 -14.14 -3.08 4.86
C THR A 215 -14.50 -3.14 6.34
N PRO A 216 -13.90 -2.30 7.20
CA PRO A 216 -14.27 -2.24 8.62
C PRO A 216 -15.77 -2.10 8.87
N THR A 217 -16.43 -1.23 8.10
CA THR A 217 -17.89 -1.02 8.11
C THR A 217 -18.69 -2.15 7.43
N PHE A 218 -18.09 -3.31 7.21
CA PHE A 218 -18.81 -4.57 7.01
C PHE A 218 -19.37 -5.08 8.34
N PHE A 219 -18.61 -4.91 9.43
CA PHE A 219 -19.02 -5.35 10.75
C PHE A 219 -20.09 -4.41 11.29
N SER A 220 -21.11 -5.01 11.89
CA SER A 220 -22.17 -4.26 12.57
C SER A 220 -21.61 -3.28 13.60
N PRO A 221 -22.31 -2.16 13.88
CA PRO A 221 -21.86 -1.18 14.86
C PRO A 221 -21.60 -1.78 16.24
N SER A 222 -22.44 -2.72 16.69
CA SER A 222 -22.27 -3.44 17.94
C SER A 222 -21.00 -4.30 17.99
N ASN A 223 -20.62 -4.93 16.87
CA ASN A 223 -19.40 -5.73 16.82
C ASN A 223 -18.15 -4.86 16.80
N LEU A 224 -18.19 -3.71 16.13
CA LEU A 224 -17.12 -2.72 16.23
C LEU A 224 -17.01 -2.17 17.67
N GLN A 225 -18.12 -1.89 18.34
CA GLN A 225 -18.11 -1.47 19.74
C GLN A 225 -17.47 -2.52 20.65
N ARG A 226 -17.87 -3.78 20.51
CA ARG A 226 -17.29 -4.90 21.27
C ARG A 226 -15.79 -5.06 21.00
N LEU A 227 -15.37 -4.96 19.74
CA LEU A 227 -13.96 -5.02 19.36
C LEU A 227 -13.17 -3.93 20.08
N ILE A 228 -13.57 -2.66 19.94
CA ILE A 228 -12.81 -1.55 20.51
C ILE A 228 -12.80 -1.60 22.04
N ASN A 229 -13.94 -1.90 22.68
CA ASN A 229 -13.98 -2.05 24.13
C ASN A 229 -13.04 -3.18 24.61
N GLY A 230 -13.00 -4.31 23.90
CA GLY A 230 -12.08 -5.40 24.24
C GLY A 230 -10.61 -5.06 24.00
N LEU A 231 -10.29 -4.27 22.97
CA LEU A 231 -8.93 -3.78 22.75
C LEU A 231 -8.47 -2.81 23.85
N LEU A 232 -9.37 -1.95 24.33
CA LEU A 232 -9.08 -0.95 25.36
C LEU A 232 -9.15 -1.51 26.79
N GLU A 233 -9.74 -2.68 26.99
CA GLU A 233 -9.82 -3.32 28.30
C GLU A 233 -8.42 -3.59 28.87
N GLY A 234 -8.17 -3.10 30.09
CA GLY A 234 -6.88 -3.25 30.78
C GLY A 234 -5.79 -2.28 30.32
N CYS A 235 -6.09 -1.39 29.37
CA CYS A 235 -5.15 -0.42 28.80
C CYS A 235 -5.38 1.00 29.35
N SER A 236 -4.41 1.89 29.16
CA SER A 236 -4.57 3.34 29.27
C SER A 236 -4.66 3.98 27.89
N LEU A 237 -5.29 5.15 27.80
CA LEU A 237 -5.29 5.96 26.58
C LEU A 237 -4.26 7.07 26.69
N HIS A 238 -3.43 7.20 25.66
CA HIS A 238 -2.52 8.32 25.56
C HIS A 238 -3.33 9.63 25.44
N PRO A 239 -2.94 10.74 26.09
CA PRO A 239 -3.72 12.00 26.06
C PRO A 239 -3.98 12.56 24.66
N SER A 240 -3.03 12.31 23.75
CA SER A 240 -3.10 12.67 22.33
C SER A 240 -3.43 11.48 21.40
N HIS A 241 -4.22 10.51 21.86
CA HIS A 241 -4.58 9.36 21.03
C HIS A 241 -5.37 9.79 19.78
N GLU A 242 -5.18 9.06 18.69
CA GLU A 242 -5.87 9.30 17.42
C GLU A 242 -6.36 7.98 16.85
N PHE A 243 -7.68 7.78 16.74
CA PHE A 243 -8.24 6.58 16.14
C PHE A 243 -8.84 6.87 14.76
N SER A 244 -8.63 5.93 13.85
CA SER A 244 -9.00 6.04 12.43
C SER A 244 -9.48 4.71 11.85
N PHE A 245 -10.39 4.77 10.88
CA PHE A 245 -10.88 3.57 10.20
C PHE A 245 -11.11 3.81 8.71
N GLU A 246 -10.96 2.75 7.92
CA GLU A 246 -11.41 2.70 6.53
C GLU A 246 -12.92 2.43 6.45
N ALA A 247 -13.59 3.04 5.47
CA ALA A 247 -15.03 2.95 5.30
C ALA A 247 -15.43 2.86 3.83
N HIS A 248 -16.49 2.08 3.57
CA HIS A 248 -17.16 2.05 2.28
C HIS A 248 -18.44 2.90 2.36
N PRO A 249 -18.67 3.88 1.46
CA PRO A 249 -19.84 4.75 1.53
C PRO A 249 -21.17 4.00 1.61
N ASN A 250 -21.36 2.97 0.76
CA ASN A 250 -22.59 2.16 0.75
C ASN A 250 -22.87 1.34 2.03
N SER A 251 -21.87 1.02 2.85
CA SER A 251 -22.06 0.20 4.06
C SER A 251 -21.95 1.01 5.36
N THR A 252 -21.57 2.28 5.27
CA THR A 252 -21.37 3.15 6.42
C THR A 252 -22.68 3.84 6.79
N SER A 253 -23.27 3.44 7.91
CA SER A 253 -24.48 4.08 8.48
C SER A 253 -24.12 5.17 9.50
N GLU A 254 -25.10 6.01 9.84
CA GLU A 254 -24.96 6.98 10.94
C GLU A 254 -24.59 6.31 12.27
N GLU A 255 -25.15 5.12 12.53
CA GLU A 255 -24.88 4.36 13.75
C GLU A 255 -23.41 3.90 13.83
N HIS A 256 -22.81 3.47 12.71
CA HIS A 256 -21.37 3.17 12.66
C HIS A 256 -20.54 4.39 13.04
N LEU A 257 -20.87 5.55 12.45
CA LEU A 257 -20.15 6.80 12.70
C LEU A 257 -20.31 7.25 14.15
N GLN A 258 -21.52 7.18 14.71
CA GLN A 258 -21.77 7.61 16.08
C GLN A 258 -21.04 6.71 17.09
N ILE A 259 -21.15 5.40 16.96
CA ILE A 259 -20.49 4.45 17.89
C ILE A 259 -18.97 4.61 17.84
N LEU A 260 -18.38 4.68 16.64
CA LEU A 260 -16.93 4.86 16.54
C LEU A 260 -16.50 6.23 17.09
N TYR A 261 -17.28 7.28 16.87
CA TYR A 261 -17.00 8.59 17.47
C TYR A 261 -17.01 8.55 19.00
N ASP A 262 -18.00 7.89 19.60
CA ASP A 262 -18.12 7.72 21.05
C ASP A 262 -16.95 6.92 21.64
N LEU A 263 -16.34 6.04 20.83
CA LEU A 263 -15.17 5.25 21.17
C LEU A 263 -13.83 5.96 20.91
N GLY A 264 -13.85 7.24 20.52
CA GLY A 264 -12.66 8.07 20.34
C GLY A 264 -12.16 8.23 18.90
N PHE A 265 -12.86 7.69 17.89
CA PHE A 265 -12.50 7.91 16.50
C PHE A 265 -12.80 9.35 16.06
N ARG A 266 -11.83 9.96 15.39
CA ARG A 266 -11.95 11.33 14.84
C ARG A 266 -11.60 11.41 13.37
N LYS A 267 -11.06 10.32 12.81
CA LYS A 267 -10.60 10.23 11.44
C LYS A 267 -11.24 9.05 10.72
N LEU A 268 -11.51 9.21 9.43
CA LEU A 268 -11.98 8.12 8.60
C LEU A 268 -11.48 8.27 7.16
N SER A 269 -11.27 7.16 6.46
CA SER A 269 -10.94 7.13 5.03
C SER A 269 -12.08 6.52 4.23
N LEU A 270 -12.63 7.26 3.27
CA LEU A 270 -13.68 6.78 2.37
C LEU A 270 -13.10 6.32 1.06
N GLY A 271 -13.33 5.05 0.74
CA GLY A 271 -12.98 4.49 -0.55
C GLY A 271 -13.91 4.97 -1.66
N ILE A 272 -13.55 6.03 -2.38
CA ILE A 272 -14.36 6.58 -3.48
C ILE A 272 -13.90 6.05 -4.83
N GLN A 273 -12.59 6.05 -5.07
CA GLN A 273 -11.91 5.60 -6.29
C GLN A 273 -12.21 6.46 -7.52
N ASP A 274 -13.48 6.55 -7.93
CA ASP A 274 -13.98 7.35 -9.05
C ASP A 274 -15.50 7.61 -8.91
N PHE A 275 -15.99 8.71 -9.49
CA PHE A 275 -17.42 9.03 -9.63
C PHE A 275 -17.99 8.73 -11.03
N ASP A 276 -17.14 8.48 -12.03
CA ASP A 276 -17.61 8.18 -13.38
C ASP A 276 -18.36 6.83 -13.41
N PRO A 277 -19.62 6.79 -13.90
CA PRO A 277 -20.41 5.56 -13.92
C PRO A 277 -19.83 4.44 -14.78
N ASP A 278 -19.17 4.76 -15.90
CA ASP A 278 -18.58 3.75 -16.79
C ASP A 278 -17.34 3.12 -16.12
N VAL A 279 -16.55 3.92 -15.39
CA VAL A 279 -15.43 3.45 -14.54
C VAL A 279 -15.94 2.60 -13.38
N GLN A 280 -16.94 3.07 -12.64
CA GLN A 280 -17.53 2.34 -11.50
C GLN A 280 -18.09 0.97 -11.91
N GLN A 281 -18.79 0.92 -13.04
CA GLN A 281 -19.41 -0.30 -13.56
C GLN A 281 -18.36 -1.36 -13.92
N ILE A 282 -17.29 -0.97 -14.64
CA ILE A 282 -16.26 -1.92 -15.07
C ILE A 282 -15.41 -2.43 -13.91
N ILE A 283 -15.18 -1.59 -12.88
CA ILE A 283 -14.45 -1.99 -11.69
C ILE A 283 -15.32 -2.70 -10.63
N ASN A 284 -16.62 -2.84 -10.89
CA ASN A 284 -17.62 -3.41 -9.99
C ASN A 284 -17.62 -2.76 -8.60
N ARG A 285 -17.71 -1.44 -8.58
CA ARG A 285 -17.80 -0.62 -7.37
C ARG A 285 -18.71 0.58 -7.64
N VAL A 286 -20.01 0.35 -7.51
CA VAL A 286 -21.01 1.39 -7.78
C VAL A 286 -21.37 2.11 -6.49
N GLN A 287 -21.19 3.43 -6.47
CA GLN A 287 -21.64 4.33 -5.41
C GLN A 287 -21.96 5.69 -6.02
N THR A 288 -23.05 6.31 -5.58
CA THR A 288 -23.45 7.61 -6.11
C THR A 288 -22.76 8.75 -5.35
N TYR A 289 -22.69 9.92 -5.99
CA TYR A 289 -22.23 11.14 -5.33
C TYR A 289 -23.04 11.43 -4.06
N GLU A 290 -24.37 11.26 -4.13
CA GLU A 290 -25.29 11.53 -3.02
C GLU A 290 -25.04 10.60 -1.83
N THR A 291 -24.71 9.32 -2.07
CA THR A 291 -24.32 8.40 -0.99
C THR A 291 -23.08 8.91 -0.26
N VAL A 292 -22.08 9.39 -1.00
CA VAL A 292 -20.84 9.93 -0.41
C VAL A 292 -21.12 11.23 0.34
N ASP A 293 -21.88 12.14 -0.26
CA ASP A 293 -22.29 13.40 0.35
C ASP A 293 -23.05 13.18 1.67
N ASN A 294 -23.96 12.21 1.70
CA ASN A 294 -24.67 11.84 2.92
C ASN A 294 -23.72 11.37 4.03
N VAL A 295 -22.77 10.47 3.72
CA VAL A 295 -21.78 10.01 4.71
C VAL A 295 -20.89 11.15 5.20
N MET A 296 -20.46 12.03 4.30
CA MET A 296 -19.69 13.23 4.63
C MET A 296 -20.44 14.15 5.59
N ASN A 297 -21.71 14.46 5.28
CA ASN A 297 -22.55 15.33 6.09
C ASN A 297 -22.83 14.73 7.47
N MET A 298 -23.09 13.41 7.55
CA MET A 298 -23.23 12.70 8.83
C MET A 298 -21.93 12.79 9.65
N ALA A 299 -20.78 12.43 9.06
CA ALA A 299 -19.50 12.44 9.77
C ALA A 299 -19.13 13.83 10.30
N ARG A 300 -19.30 14.88 9.49
CA ARG A 300 -19.05 16.26 9.93
C ARG A 300 -19.98 16.70 11.04
N ARG A 301 -21.27 16.37 10.94
CA ARG A 301 -22.28 16.71 11.97
C ARG A 301 -21.95 16.04 13.31
N ILE A 302 -21.50 14.78 13.28
CA ILE A 302 -21.10 14.03 14.47
C ILE A 302 -19.80 14.60 15.08
N GLY A 303 -18.91 15.15 14.25
CA GLY A 303 -17.71 15.87 14.68
C GLY A 303 -16.39 15.24 14.27
N TYR A 304 -16.38 14.40 13.23
CA TYR A 304 -15.13 13.94 12.61
C TYR A 304 -14.34 15.13 12.06
N THR A 305 -13.02 15.12 12.29
CA THR A 305 -12.15 16.28 12.03
C THR A 305 -11.12 16.04 10.93
N SER A 306 -11.08 14.83 10.37
CA SER A 306 -10.16 14.48 9.29
C SER A 306 -10.74 13.34 8.46
N ILE A 307 -11.40 13.68 7.37
CA ILE A 307 -11.97 12.75 6.40
C ILE A 307 -11.07 12.68 5.17
N CYS A 308 -10.55 11.48 4.88
CA CYS A 308 -9.73 11.21 3.71
C CYS A 308 -10.57 10.58 2.60
N PHE A 309 -10.33 10.99 1.35
CA PHE A 309 -10.86 10.30 0.18
C PHE A 309 -9.76 9.49 -0.51
N ASP A 310 -9.99 8.19 -0.65
CA ASP A 310 -9.14 7.34 -1.49
C ASP A 310 -9.66 7.40 -2.93
N LEU A 311 -8.81 7.88 -3.84
CA LEU A 311 -9.04 8.00 -5.28
C LEU A 311 -7.97 7.19 -6.01
N ILE A 312 -8.28 6.72 -7.22
CA ILE A 312 -7.33 5.94 -8.02
C ILE A 312 -7.26 6.52 -9.42
N TYR A 313 -6.05 6.76 -9.93
CA TYR A 313 -5.82 7.07 -11.34
C TYR A 313 -5.24 5.90 -12.11
N GLY A 314 -5.54 5.85 -13.40
CA GLY A 314 -5.18 4.74 -14.27
C GLY A 314 -6.20 3.58 -14.25
N LEU A 315 -7.40 3.78 -13.70
CA LEU A 315 -8.48 2.80 -13.76
C LEU A 315 -8.98 2.60 -15.20
N PRO A 316 -9.64 1.47 -15.49
CA PRO A 316 -10.23 1.21 -16.79
C PRO A 316 -11.25 2.30 -17.18
N ASN A 317 -11.25 2.70 -18.45
CA ASN A 317 -12.12 3.74 -19.05
C ASN A 317 -11.89 5.17 -18.53
N GLN A 318 -10.92 5.41 -17.63
CA GLN A 318 -10.60 6.78 -17.23
C GLN A 318 -10.03 7.60 -18.39
N THR A 319 -10.47 8.85 -18.46
CA THR A 319 -10.04 9.86 -19.42
C THR A 319 -9.73 11.17 -18.70
N MET A 320 -9.13 12.13 -19.40
CA MET A 320 -8.87 13.45 -18.80
C MET A 320 -10.17 14.15 -18.40
N GLU A 321 -11.20 14.03 -19.24
CA GLU A 321 -12.53 14.60 -19.01
C GLU A 321 -13.21 13.99 -17.77
N THR A 322 -13.28 12.66 -17.69
CA THR A 322 -13.94 11.97 -16.56
C THR A 322 -13.17 12.20 -15.26
N THR A 323 -11.83 12.21 -15.32
CA THR A 323 -10.98 12.49 -14.14
C THR A 323 -11.19 13.92 -13.64
N GLN A 324 -11.27 14.91 -14.55
CA GLN A 324 -11.57 16.30 -14.18
C GLN A 324 -12.94 16.41 -13.50
N GLN A 325 -13.96 15.72 -14.02
CA GLN A 325 -15.30 15.72 -13.43
C GLN A 325 -15.29 15.10 -12.03
N THR A 326 -14.67 13.94 -11.87
CA THR A 326 -14.51 13.27 -10.56
C THR A 326 -13.82 14.17 -9.56
N ILE A 327 -12.71 14.82 -9.92
CA ILE A 327 -12.00 15.72 -9.00
C ILE A 327 -12.82 16.97 -8.68
N THR A 328 -13.59 17.49 -9.63
CA THR A 328 -14.51 18.61 -9.39
C THR A 328 -15.58 18.24 -8.35
N MET A 329 -16.14 17.03 -8.45
CA MET A 329 -17.09 16.51 -7.45
C MET A 329 -16.42 16.25 -6.09
N VAL A 330 -15.18 15.77 -6.07
CA VAL A 330 -14.40 15.67 -4.82
C VAL A 330 -14.22 17.06 -4.19
N GLY A 331 -13.93 18.07 -5.02
CA GLY A 331 -13.79 19.46 -4.61
C GLY A 331 -15.05 20.05 -3.99
N SER A 332 -16.24 19.69 -4.49
CA SER A 332 -17.51 20.15 -3.89
C SER A 332 -17.80 19.49 -2.53
N LEU A 333 -17.28 18.29 -2.30
CA LEU A 333 -17.39 17.59 -1.01
C LEU A 333 -16.33 18.05 0.02
N GLN A 334 -15.22 18.63 -0.44
CA GLN A 334 -14.15 19.22 0.38
C GLN A 334 -13.57 18.28 1.46
N PRO A 335 -13.11 17.05 1.14
CA PRO A 335 -12.46 16.19 2.14
C PRO A 335 -11.21 16.89 2.73
N ASP A 336 -10.80 16.54 3.94
CA ASP A 336 -9.62 17.15 4.56
C ASP A 336 -8.31 16.64 3.94
N ARG A 337 -8.35 15.40 3.44
CA ARG A 337 -7.23 14.69 2.82
C ARG A 337 -7.67 13.96 1.56
N ILE A 338 -6.73 13.77 0.65
CA ILE A 338 -6.91 12.98 -0.55
C ILE A 338 -5.72 12.04 -0.67
N ALA A 339 -5.98 10.75 -0.81
CA ALA A 339 -5.00 9.78 -1.23
C ALA A 339 -5.29 9.38 -2.67
N TYR A 340 -4.44 9.78 -3.61
CA TYR A 340 -4.62 9.62 -5.04
C TYR A 340 -3.65 8.57 -5.60
N TYR A 341 -4.06 7.31 -5.53
CA TYR A 341 -3.20 6.17 -5.79
C TYR A 341 -3.07 5.84 -7.27
N SER A 342 -1.86 5.48 -7.70
CA SER A 342 -1.62 4.85 -9.00
C SER A 342 -2.22 3.44 -9.06
N TYR A 343 -3.09 3.17 -10.03
CA TYR A 343 -3.62 1.82 -10.22
C TYR A 343 -2.51 0.81 -10.57
N ALA A 344 -2.36 -0.22 -9.75
CA ALA A 344 -1.46 -1.34 -9.99
C ALA A 344 -2.20 -2.52 -10.64
N HIS A 345 -2.01 -2.70 -11.95
CA HIS A 345 -2.54 -3.84 -12.69
C HIS A 345 -1.57 -5.02 -12.60
N VAL A 346 -1.93 -6.01 -11.80
CA VAL A 346 -1.15 -7.22 -11.48
C VAL A 346 -2.01 -8.50 -11.60
N PRO A 347 -2.65 -8.78 -12.74
CA PRO A 347 -3.58 -9.92 -12.91
C PRO A 347 -2.91 -11.30 -12.73
N TRP A 348 -1.58 -11.38 -12.70
CA TRP A 348 -0.83 -12.58 -12.35
C TRP A 348 -0.79 -12.84 -10.84
N VAL A 349 -0.76 -11.79 -10.01
CA VAL A 349 -0.87 -11.89 -8.54
C VAL A 349 -2.33 -11.96 -8.11
N ASN A 350 -3.19 -11.17 -8.76
CA ASN A 350 -4.60 -11.06 -8.41
C ASN A 350 -5.49 -11.32 -9.63
N PRO A 351 -5.89 -12.59 -9.87
CA PRO A 351 -6.67 -12.98 -11.06
C PRO A 351 -7.99 -12.23 -11.24
N ARG A 352 -8.54 -11.62 -10.18
CA ARG A 352 -9.80 -10.85 -10.23
C ARG A 352 -9.69 -9.59 -11.09
N GLN A 353 -8.48 -9.08 -11.32
CA GLN A 353 -8.24 -7.97 -12.23
C GLN A 353 -8.39 -8.36 -13.71
N ARG A 354 -8.59 -9.64 -14.04
CA ARG A 354 -8.87 -10.11 -15.41
C ARG A 354 -10.32 -9.87 -15.86
N ASN A 355 -11.16 -9.29 -15.00
CA ASN A 355 -12.52 -8.89 -15.36
C ASN A 355 -12.57 -7.70 -16.34
N PHE A 356 -11.43 -7.07 -16.62
CA PHE A 356 -11.22 -6.16 -17.74
C PHE A 356 -9.84 -6.43 -18.34
N THR A 357 -9.64 -5.95 -19.57
CA THR A 357 -8.40 -6.13 -20.34
C THR A 357 -7.57 -4.85 -20.36
N GLU A 358 -6.29 -4.97 -20.73
CA GLU A 358 -5.38 -3.84 -20.89
C GLU A 358 -5.86 -2.80 -21.91
N HIS A 359 -6.73 -3.17 -22.85
CA HIS A 359 -7.34 -2.23 -23.80
C HIS A 359 -8.25 -1.19 -23.14
N HIS A 360 -8.78 -1.48 -21.95
CA HIS A 360 -9.57 -0.52 -21.19
C HIS A 360 -8.69 0.42 -20.37
N LEU A 361 -7.42 0.07 -20.15
CA LEU A 361 -6.51 0.88 -19.34
C LEU A 361 -5.97 2.04 -20.16
N PRO A 362 -5.78 3.22 -19.53
CA PRO A 362 -5.06 4.31 -20.18
C PRO A 362 -3.63 3.88 -20.50
N SER A 363 -3.09 4.40 -21.61
CA SER A 363 -1.67 4.23 -21.93
C SER A 363 -0.80 4.82 -20.81
N LYS A 364 0.50 4.48 -20.77
CA LYS A 364 1.43 5.06 -19.77
C LYS A 364 1.41 6.59 -19.79
N THR A 365 1.45 7.18 -20.99
CA THR A 365 1.39 8.64 -21.19
C THR A 365 0.05 9.21 -20.72
N ASP A 366 -1.07 8.54 -21.02
CA ASP A 366 -2.39 8.98 -20.54
C ASP A 366 -2.47 8.91 -19.03
N LYS A 367 -2.06 7.79 -18.42
CA LYS A 367 -2.06 7.61 -16.98
C LYS A 367 -1.24 8.68 -16.26
N ARG A 368 -0.09 9.08 -16.82
CA ARG A 368 0.70 10.20 -16.29
C ARG A 368 -0.04 11.53 -16.42
N ALA A 369 -0.69 11.78 -17.55
CA ALA A 369 -1.50 12.99 -17.72
C ALA A 369 -2.66 13.06 -16.70
N LEU A 370 -3.30 11.93 -16.37
CA LEU A 370 -4.33 11.86 -15.31
C LEU A 370 -3.77 12.22 -13.93
N TYR A 371 -2.55 11.78 -13.62
CA TYR A 371 -1.89 12.11 -12.37
C TYR A 371 -1.62 13.62 -12.25
N GLU A 372 -0.99 14.21 -13.27
CA GLU A 372 -0.68 15.65 -13.27
C GLU A 372 -1.94 16.52 -13.24
N LEU A 373 -2.96 16.13 -13.99
CA LEU A 373 -4.27 16.80 -13.93
C LEU A 373 -4.81 16.80 -12.50
N GLY A 374 -4.75 15.64 -11.83
CA GLY A 374 -5.15 15.51 -10.44
C GLY A 374 -4.37 16.44 -9.52
N LYS A 375 -3.04 16.39 -9.57
CA LYS A 375 -2.16 17.26 -8.77
C LYS A 375 -2.49 18.73 -8.95
N LYS A 376 -2.62 19.17 -10.19
CA LYS A 376 -2.92 20.56 -10.52
C LYS A 376 -4.27 20.98 -9.92
N LEU A 377 -5.32 20.19 -10.15
CA LEU A 377 -6.65 20.51 -9.63
C LEU A 377 -6.70 20.48 -8.11
N PHE A 378 -6.02 19.54 -7.45
CA PHE A 378 -5.90 19.54 -5.99
C PHE A 378 -5.19 20.79 -5.47
N ALA A 379 -4.10 21.22 -6.12
CA ALA A 379 -3.41 22.45 -5.77
C ALA A 379 -4.28 23.69 -5.96
N ASP A 380 -5.04 23.77 -7.06
CA ASP A 380 -6.00 24.85 -7.35
C ASP A 380 -7.11 24.92 -6.29
N MET A 381 -7.49 23.78 -5.70
CA MET A 381 -8.45 23.68 -4.59
C MET A 381 -7.82 23.91 -3.21
N GLY A 382 -6.52 24.20 -3.12
CA GLY A 382 -5.83 24.53 -1.88
C GLY A 382 -5.18 23.37 -1.14
N TYR A 383 -5.25 22.14 -1.67
CA TYR A 383 -4.52 21.00 -1.12
C TYR A 383 -3.02 21.12 -1.39
N ARG A 384 -2.22 20.58 -0.50
CA ARG A 384 -0.75 20.54 -0.60
C ARG A 384 -0.26 19.11 -0.68
N ASP A 385 0.77 18.91 -1.49
CA ASP A 385 1.47 17.64 -1.63
C ASP A 385 2.18 17.30 -0.32
N VAL A 386 1.74 16.23 0.35
CA VAL A 386 2.40 15.68 1.54
C VAL A 386 3.54 14.76 1.11
N GLY A 387 3.33 13.97 0.05
CA GLY A 387 4.33 13.11 -0.56
C GLY A 387 3.70 11.84 -1.12
N MET A 388 4.38 11.23 -2.09
CA MET A 388 3.90 10.04 -2.80
C MET A 388 2.49 10.23 -3.39
N ASP A 389 1.48 9.67 -2.71
CA ASP A 389 0.09 9.64 -3.16
C ASP A 389 -0.80 10.57 -2.31
N HIS A 390 -0.27 11.29 -1.31
CA HIS A 390 -1.08 12.00 -0.30
C HIS A 390 -1.07 13.53 -0.50
N PHE A 391 -2.27 14.09 -0.45
CA PHE A 391 -2.55 15.53 -0.46
C PHE A 391 -3.41 15.88 0.74
N ALA A 392 -3.16 17.03 1.35
CA ALA A 392 -3.92 17.46 2.54
C ALA A 392 -4.10 18.98 2.54
N LEU A 393 -5.18 19.45 3.18
CA LEU A 393 -5.35 20.87 3.43
C LEU A 393 -4.25 21.38 4.37
N PRO A 394 -3.85 22.67 4.30
CA PRO A 394 -2.83 23.22 5.19
C PRO A 394 -3.16 23.13 6.69
N THR A 395 -4.44 23.02 7.02
CA THR A 395 -4.95 22.86 8.39
C THR A 395 -4.89 21.43 8.91
N ASP A 396 -4.62 20.46 8.03
CA ASP A 396 -4.60 19.06 8.39
C ASP A 396 -3.28 18.65 9.07
N GLN A 397 -3.40 17.74 10.05
CA GLN A 397 -2.26 17.29 10.87
C GLN A 397 -1.14 16.62 10.05
N LEU A 398 -1.41 16.00 8.90
CA LEU A 398 -0.35 15.44 8.05
C LEU A 398 0.52 16.54 7.44
N PHE A 399 -0.11 17.60 6.94
CA PHE A 399 0.64 18.70 6.35
C PHE A 399 1.40 19.49 7.43
N ILE A 400 0.76 19.75 8.57
CA ILE A 400 1.41 20.35 9.74
C ILE A 400 2.60 19.49 10.19
N GLY A 401 2.41 18.17 10.28
CA GLY A 401 3.48 17.23 10.64
C GLY A 401 4.65 17.23 9.65
N LYS A 402 4.37 17.38 8.35
CA LYS A 402 5.41 17.57 7.33
C LYS A 402 6.19 18.86 7.57
N GLN A 403 5.52 19.98 7.78
CA GLN A 403 6.16 21.28 8.02
C GLN A 403 7.02 21.28 9.29
N ASN A 404 6.56 20.57 10.33
CA ASN A 404 7.27 20.47 11.61
C ASN A 404 8.34 19.36 11.64
N GLY A 405 8.47 18.57 10.56
CA GLY A 405 9.42 17.44 10.51
C GLY A 405 9.04 16.25 11.41
N THR A 406 7.79 16.17 11.88
CA THR A 406 7.29 15.07 12.73
C THR A 406 6.55 13.99 11.95
N LEU A 407 6.36 14.18 10.63
CA LEU A 407 5.75 13.20 9.75
C LEU A 407 6.45 11.85 9.86
N HIS A 408 5.66 10.79 9.96
CA HIS A 408 6.14 9.42 9.96
C HIS A 408 5.39 8.59 8.94
N ARG A 409 5.95 7.43 8.58
CA ARG A 409 5.35 6.50 7.63
C ARG A 409 5.42 5.08 8.16
N ASN A 410 4.28 4.40 8.15
CA ASN A 410 4.12 3.00 8.49
C ASN A 410 3.40 2.24 7.36
N PHE A 411 2.93 1.02 7.62
CA PHE A 411 2.23 0.19 6.63
C PHE A 411 0.89 0.79 6.15
N MET A 412 0.27 1.66 6.95
CA MET A 412 -1.00 2.33 6.62
C MET A 412 -0.82 3.64 5.86
N GLY A 413 0.42 4.11 5.70
CA GLY A 413 0.75 5.34 4.98
C GLY A 413 1.41 6.37 5.87
N TYR A 414 1.16 7.65 5.58
CA TYR A 414 1.69 8.74 6.39
C TYR A 414 0.83 8.97 7.62
N VAL A 415 1.50 9.20 8.75
CA VAL A 415 0.89 9.53 10.03
C VAL A 415 1.58 10.76 10.62
N ALA A 416 0.80 11.62 11.28
CA ALA A 416 1.29 12.88 11.83
C ALA A 416 2.15 12.69 13.08
N LYS A 417 1.89 11.61 13.83
CA LYS A 417 2.63 11.22 15.03
C LYS A 417 3.42 9.94 14.75
N LYS A 418 4.68 9.93 15.19
CA LYS A 418 5.55 8.76 15.10
C LYS A 418 5.24 7.79 16.23
N THR A 419 4.77 6.58 15.89
CA THR A 419 4.77 5.42 16.78
C THR A 419 5.95 4.50 16.42
N GLN A 420 6.52 3.81 17.42
CA GLN A 420 7.62 2.85 17.18
C GLN A 420 7.18 1.39 17.34
N LEU A 421 6.12 1.18 18.12
CA LEU A 421 5.46 -0.10 18.30
C LEU A 421 4.05 -0.03 17.70
N LEU A 422 3.84 -0.80 16.64
CA LEU A 422 2.54 -1.10 16.05
C LEU A 422 2.32 -2.60 16.12
N VAL A 423 1.32 -3.01 16.89
CA VAL A 423 0.87 -4.40 16.95
C VAL A 423 -0.25 -4.57 15.92
N GLY A 424 0.00 -5.43 14.93
CA GLY A 424 -0.98 -5.81 13.92
C GLY A 424 -1.75 -7.04 14.37
N LEU A 425 -3.07 -6.93 14.44
CA LEU A 425 -4.02 -7.97 14.83
C LEU A 425 -4.90 -8.34 13.65
N GLY A 426 -5.38 -9.58 13.63
CA GLY A 426 -6.19 -10.10 12.55
C GLY A 426 -5.34 -10.72 11.44
N MET A 427 -6.03 -11.42 10.55
CA MET A 427 -5.41 -12.15 9.46
C MET A 427 -4.64 -11.20 8.52
N SER A 428 -3.46 -11.62 8.06
CA SER A 428 -2.49 -10.86 7.23
C SER A 428 -1.89 -9.60 7.82
N ALA A 429 -2.34 -9.18 9.01
CA ALA A 429 -1.84 -8.00 9.68
C ALA A 429 -0.32 -8.05 9.86
N ILE A 430 0.30 -6.88 9.81
CA ILE A 430 1.73 -6.72 9.97
C ILE A 430 1.98 -5.87 11.20
N SER A 431 2.88 -6.34 12.05
CA SER A 431 3.40 -5.58 13.18
C SER A 431 4.76 -4.95 12.84
N ASP A 432 5.01 -3.74 13.34
CA ASP A 432 6.31 -3.05 13.32
C ASP A 432 6.69 -2.71 14.75
N ALA A 433 7.72 -3.38 15.28
CA ALA A 433 8.20 -3.18 16.65
C ALA A 433 9.60 -2.59 16.67
N LYS A 434 9.92 -1.67 15.72
CA LYS A 434 11.22 -0.99 15.51
C LYS A 434 12.39 -1.92 15.18
N TYR A 435 12.65 -2.88 16.05
CA TYR A 435 13.68 -3.91 15.99
C TYR A 435 13.25 -5.17 15.23
N GLY A 436 12.00 -5.24 14.80
CA GLY A 436 11.58 -6.32 13.92
C GLY A 436 10.18 -6.12 13.36
N TYR A 437 9.86 -6.94 12.38
CA TYR A 437 8.53 -7.07 11.82
C TYR A 437 8.02 -8.50 11.97
N ALA A 438 6.70 -8.64 12.06
CA ALA A 438 6.02 -9.93 11.96
C ALA A 438 4.74 -9.79 11.15
N GLN A 439 4.41 -10.80 10.35
CA GLN A 439 3.18 -10.88 9.58
C GLN A 439 2.36 -12.09 10.01
N ASN A 440 1.07 -11.87 10.21
CA ASN A 440 0.09 -12.89 10.54
C ASN A 440 -0.31 -13.75 9.33
N GLU A 441 -0.82 -14.94 9.62
CA GLU A 441 -1.48 -15.86 8.69
C GLU A 441 -2.41 -15.13 7.72
N LYS A 442 -2.28 -15.42 6.42
CA LYS A 442 -3.08 -14.76 5.36
C LYS A 442 -4.40 -15.46 5.06
N ASN A 443 -4.63 -16.62 5.66
CA ASN A 443 -5.88 -17.36 5.55
C ASN A 443 -6.65 -17.26 6.86
N VAL A 444 -7.93 -16.90 6.82
CA VAL A 444 -8.76 -16.77 8.03
C VAL A 444 -8.82 -18.07 8.83
N LYS A 445 -8.90 -19.23 8.18
CA LYS A 445 -9.00 -20.52 8.88
C LYS A 445 -7.71 -20.86 9.64
N ASP A 446 -6.57 -20.68 8.99
CA ASP A 446 -5.26 -20.97 9.60
C ASP A 446 -4.96 -19.96 10.71
N TYR A 447 -5.29 -18.68 10.48
CA TYR A 447 -5.24 -17.62 11.50
C TYR A 447 -6.04 -18.00 12.74
N THR A 448 -7.34 -18.31 12.57
CA THR A 448 -8.23 -18.66 13.68
C THR A 448 -7.73 -19.88 14.44
N LYS A 449 -7.33 -20.94 13.72
CA LYS A 449 -6.83 -22.18 14.34
C LYS A 449 -5.63 -21.93 15.25
N ARG A 450 -4.67 -21.09 14.84
CA ARG A 450 -3.47 -20.83 15.64
C ARG A 450 -3.79 -20.02 16.90
N VAL A 451 -4.61 -18.98 16.75
CA VAL A 451 -5.05 -18.15 17.88
C VAL A 451 -5.88 -18.96 18.89
N GLU A 452 -6.76 -19.85 18.41
CA GLU A 452 -7.54 -20.75 19.28
C GLU A 452 -6.67 -21.72 20.10
N ASN A 453 -5.48 -22.06 19.60
CA ASN A 453 -4.50 -22.87 20.32
C ASN A 453 -3.64 -22.05 21.31
N GLY A 454 -3.88 -20.73 21.44
CA GLY A 454 -3.07 -19.84 22.26
C GLY A 454 -1.73 -19.45 21.63
N GLU A 455 -1.60 -19.62 20.30
CA GLU A 455 -0.40 -19.28 19.54
C GLU A 455 -0.58 -17.97 18.77
N LEU A 456 0.47 -17.14 18.75
CA LEU A 456 0.53 -16.03 17.81
C LEU A 456 0.58 -16.55 16.37
N PRO A 457 -0.25 -16.04 15.44
CA PRO A 457 -0.43 -16.60 14.10
C PRO A 457 0.67 -16.13 13.14
N LEU A 458 1.94 -16.19 13.53
CA LEU A 458 3.07 -15.62 12.77
C LEU A 458 3.51 -16.54 11.63
N ILE A 459 3.54 -16.03 10.39
CA ILE A 459 4.02 -16.78 9.20
C ILE A 459 5.35 -16.29 8.65
N LYS A 460 5.72 -15.05 8.94
CA LYS A 460 6.88 -14.39 8.37
C LYS A 460 7.32 -13.26 9.28
N GLY A 461 8.60 -12.96 9.32
CA GLY A 461 9.13 -11.82 10.05
C GLY A 461 10.53 -11.45 9.61
N HIS A 462 11.03 -10.36 10.17
CA HIS A 462 12.42 -9.92 9.97
C HIS A 462 12.92 -9.27 11.26
N GLU A 463 13.97 -9.82 11.84
CA GLU A 463 14.69 -9.19 12.94
C GLU A 463 15.70 -8.19 12.37
N MET A 464 15.70 -6.97 12.89
CA MET A 464 16.54 -5.90 12.40
C MET A 464 17.98 -6.05 12.86
N THR A 465 18.89 -6.03 11.90
CA THR A 465 20.31 -5.80 12.20
C THR A 465 20.56 -4.32 12.51
N ARG A 466 21.72 -4.00 13.10
CA ARG A 466 22.16 -2.60 13.26
C ARG A 466 22.18 -1.85 11.93
N GLU A 467 22.67 -2.51 10.87
CA GLU A 467 22.69 -1.95 9.51
C GLU A 467 21.27 -1.65 9.02
N ASP A 468 20.32 -2.57 9.23
CA ASP A 468 18.93 -2.38 8.84
C ASP A 468 18.31 -1.15 9.52
N LEU A 469 18.60 -0.92 10.80
CA LEU A 469 18.11 0.26 11.54
C LEU A 469 18.66 1.58 10.98
N ILE A 470 19.94 1.62 10.64
CA ILE A 470 20.61 2.81 10.07
C ILE A 470 20.02 3.13 8.69
N ILE A 471 19.86 2.12 7.82
CA ILE A 471 19.28 2.29 6.50
C ILE A 471 17.78 2.63 6.58
N LYS A 472 17.00 1.94 7.44
CA LYS A 472 15.57 2.24 7.67
C LYS A 472 15.40 3.70 8.06
N LYS A 473 16.25 4.22 8.96
CA LYS A 473 16.22 5.62 9.36
C LYS A 473 16.48 6.55 8.17
N ALA A 474 17.53 6.29 7.38
CA ALA A 474 17.86 7.11 6.22
C ALA A 474 16.71 7.18 5.20
N ILE A 475 16.10 6.03 4.87
CA ILE A 475 14.97 5.95 3.95
C ILE A 475 13.75 6.68 4.50
N LEU A 476 13.45 6.54 5.80
CA LEU A 476 12.33 7.25 6.43
C LEU A 476 12.55 8.76 6.49
N ASP A 477 13.78 9.21 6.78
CA ASP A 477 14.14 10.63 6.79
C ASP A 477 13.92 11.23 5.39
N VAL A 478 14.38 10.56 4.33
CA VAL A 478 14.10 10.96 2.95
C VAL A 478 12.59 10.96 2.67
N ALA A 479 11.89 9.85 2.93
CA ALA A 479 10.49 9.69 2.58
C ALA A 479 9.54 10.63 3.35
N CYS A 480 9.90 11.03 4.58
CA CYS A 480 9.02 11.84 5.43
C CYS A 480 9.45 13.31 5.52
N GLN A 481 10.75 13.59 5.43
CA GLN A 481 11.30 14.95 5.62
C GLN A 481 11.90 15.53 4.34
N GLY A 482 12.10 14.71 3.31
CA GLY A 482 12.77 15.14 2.08
C GLY A 482 14.25 15.46 2.31
N LYS A 483 14.87 14.99 3.40
CA LYS A 483 16.27 15.23 3.69
C LYS A 483 16.85 14.13 4.55
N VAL A 484 18.16 13.92 4.49
CA VAL A 484 18.87 12.96 5.31
C VAL A 484 20.30 13.41 5.57
N VAL A 485 20.76 13.21 6.80
CA VAL A 485 22.16 13.42 7.16
C VAL A 485 22.92 12.13 6.93
N ILE A 486 23.87 12.17 6.00
CA ILE A 486 24.82 11.08 5.77
C ILE A 486 25.88 11.11 6.87
N THR A 487 25.55 10.44 7.97
CA THR A 487 26.47 10.21 9.08
C THR A 487 27.59 9.26 8.66
N LYS A 488 28.69 9.28 9.43
CA LYS A 488 29.79 8.33 9.28
C LYS A 488 29.33 6.87 9.24
N GLU A 489 28.41 6.46 10.12
CA GLU A 489 27.92 5.08 10.16
C GLU A 489 27.12 4.73 8.90
N LEU A 490 26.30 5.66 8.40
CA LEU A 490 25.56 5.47 7.16
C LEU A 490 26.49 5.40 5.94
N ALA A 491 27.46 6.33 5.84
CA ALA A 491 28.42 6.39 4.73
C ALA A 491 29.19 5.07 4.54
N GLN A 492 29.49 4.36 5.63
CA GLN A 492 30.16 3.06 5.59
C GLN A 492 29.32 1.91 5.03
N LEU A 493 27.99 2.03 5.07
CA LEU A 493 27.07 1.02 4.56
C LEU A 493 26.69 1.28 3.09
N LEU A 494 27.02 2.46 2.56
CA LEU A 494 26.67 2.86 1.20
C LEU A 494 27.73 2.36 0.20
N PRO A 495 27.32 1.72 -0.90
CA PRO A 495 28.25 1.24 -1.94
C PRO A 495 28.89 2.38 -2.73
N ASP A 496 29.98 2.11 -3.46
CA ASP A 496 30.63 3.13 -4.30
C ASP A 496 29.67 3.66 -5.40
N GLU A 497 28.77 2.82 -5.93
CA GLU A 497 27.78 3.24 -6.94
C GLU A 497 26.75 4.22 -6.39
N PHE A 498 26.52 4.25 -5.07
CA PHE A 498 25.64 5.26 -4.46
C PHE A 498 26.13 6.67 -4.79
N TYR A 499 27.44 6.91 -4.71
CA TYR A 499 28.01 8.23 -4.93
C TYR A 499 27.99 8.64 -6.40
N VAL A 500 28.06 7.67 -7.32
CA VAL A 500 27.88 7.88 -8.76
C VAL A 500 26.44 8.30 -9.05
N GLU A 501 25.47 7.52 -8.60
CA GLU A 501 24.04 7.80 -8.78
C GLU A 501 23.61 9.11 -8.09
N LEU A 502 24.17 9.41 -6.92
CA LEU A 502 23.95 10.66 -6.21
C LEU A 502 24.45 11.86 -7.01
N LYS A 503 25.65 11.75 -7.60
CA LYS A 503 26.20 12.82 -8.44
C LYS A 503 25.33 13.05 -9.68
N GLU A 504 24.88 11.98 -10.34
CA GLU A 504 23.96 12.08 -11.47
C GLU A 504 22.64 12.78 -11.07
N MET A 505 21.99 12.33 -9.99
CA MET A 505 20.74 12.93 -9.52
C MET A 505 20.93 14.41 -9.11
N LYS A 506 22.12 14.81 -8.66
CA LYS A 506 22.45 16.21 -8.38
C LYS A 506 22.59 17.02 -9.66
N GLU A 507 23.28 16.50 -10.67
CA GLU A 507 23.41 17.15 -12.00
C GLU A 507 22.06 17.26 -12.71
N GLU A 508 21.15 16.32 -12.48
CA GLU A 508 19.78 16.30 -13.00
C GLU A 508 18.79 17.15 -12.17
N GLY A 509 19.24 17.79 -11.09
CA GLY A 509 18.41 18.66 -10.26
C GLY A 509 17.33 17.94 -9.45
N ILE A 510 17.51 16.64 -9.16
CA ILE A 510 16.59 15.86 -8.31
C ILE A 510 16.92 16.06 -6.83
N VAL A 511 18.21 16.21 -6.51
CA VAL A 511 18.70 16.38 -5.14
C VAL A 511 19.77 17.46 -5.06
N GLU A 512 19.89 18.07 -3.89
CA GLU A 512 21.04 18.86 -3.48
C GLU A 512 21.83 18.12 -2.41
N PHE A 513 23.15 18.28 -2.45
CA PHE A 513 24.04 17.70 -1.46
C PHE A 513 25.10 18.70 -1.04
N SER A 514 25.21 18.89 0.28
CA SER A 514 26.26 19.66 0.93
C SER A 514 27.08 18.72 1.80
N GLY A 515 28.39 18.64 1.57
CA GLY A 515 29.23 17.71 2.31
C GLY A 515 30.71 17.90 2.04
N SER A 516 31.53 17.32 2.90
CA SER A 516 32.99 17.33 2.78
C SER A 516 33.49 15.91 2.50
N PRO A 517 34.53 15.75 1.67
CA PRO A 517 35.19 14.47 1.50
C PRO A 517 35.88 14.05 2.80
N VAL A 518 35.76 12.79 3.16
CA VAL A 518 36.42 12.17 4.30
C VAL A 518 37.14 10.91 3.82
N THR A 519 38.43 10.80 4.11
CA THR A 519 39.24 9.63 3.72
C THR A 519 39.24 8.59 4.84
N ARG A 520 38.91 7.33 4.53
CA ARG A 520 39.00 6.20 5.46
C ARG A 520 39.24 4.88 4.73
N ASP A 521 40.19 4.08 5.22
CA ASP A 521 40.55 2.76 4.65
C ASP A 521 40.79 2.83 3.12
N ASP A 522 41.55 3.86 2.69
CA ASP A 522 41.85 4.20 1.29
C ASP A 522 40.63 4.57 0.40
N LYS A 523 39.44 4.75 1.00
CA LYS A 523 38.24 5.26 0.33
C LYS A 523 37.94 6.71 0.70
N VAL A 524 37.58 7.53 -0.29
CA VAL A 524 37.04 8.88 -0.08
C VAL A 524 35.52 8.78 -0.03
N LEU A 525 34.94 9.00 1.14
CA LEU A 525 33.49 9.02 1.37
C LEU A 525 33.00 10.47 1.48
N LEU A 526 31.70 10.69 1.28
CA LEU A 526 31.07 11.99 1.50
C LEU A 526 30.23 11.94 2.78
N GLU A 527 30.57 12.78 3.76
CA GLU A 527 29.71 13.07 4.91
C GLU A 527 29.05 14.42 4.69
N GLY A 528 27.76 14.52 4.99
CA GLY A 528 27.01 15.73 4.68
C GLY A 528 25.51 15.60 4.78
N GLU A 529 24.81 16.67 4.43
CA GLU A 529 23.35 16.72 4.34
C GLU A 529 22.93 16.60 2.88
N LEU A 530 22.11 15.58 2.60
CA LEU A 530 21.37 15.43 1.36
C LEU A 530 19.98 16.03 1.54
N VAL A 531 19.58 16.89 0.61
CA VAL A 531 18.24 17.45 0.52
C VAL A 531 17.61 16.99 -0.79
N VAL A 532 16.42 16.41 -0.70
CA VAL A 532 15.57 16.12 -1.85
C VAL A 532 14.82 17.39 -2.20
N LEU A 533 14.97 17.84 -3.45
CA LEU A 533 14.42 19.11 -3.87
C LEU A 533 12.88 19.08 -3.90
N SER A 534 12.28 19.99 -3.15
CA SER A 534 10.82 20.01 -2.94
C SER A 534 10.03 20.71 -4.04
N ASP A 535 10.72 21.39 -4.95
CA ASP A 535 10.21 22.34 -5.94
C ASP A 535 9.51 21.69 -7.14
N TYR A 536 9.88 20.47 -7.54
CA TYR A 536 9.04 19.60 -8.39
C TYR A 536 9.63 18.19 -8.51
N LEU A 537 10.91 18.10 -8.92
CA LEU A 537 11.56 16.85 -9.31
C LEU A 537 11.76 15.90 -8.12
N GLY A 538 12.31 16.40 -7.00
CA GLY A 538 12.59 15.53 -5.86
C GLY A 538 11.32 14.91 -5.24
N THR A 539 10.16 15.56 -5.35
CA THR A 539 8.88 14.97 -4.95
C THR A 539 8.44 13.85 -5.90
N ILE A 540 8.61 14.03 -7.21
CA ILE A 540 8.27 13.02 -8.24
C ILE A 540 9.14 11.77 -8.08
N PHE A 541 10.46 11.96 -7.94
CA PHE A 541 11.43 10.87 -7.90
C PHE A 541 11.77 10.43 -6.47
N LEU A 542 10.93 10.76 -5.48
CA LEU A 542 11.18 10.47 -4.05
C LEU A 542 11.51 8.99 -3.81
N ARG A 543 10.77 8.07 -4.44
CA ARG A 543 11.02 6.63 -4.31
C ARG A 543 12.36 6.20 -4.92
N ASN A 544 12.80 6.87 -5.99
CA ASN A 544 14.11 6.65 -6.59
C ASN A 544 15.24 7.13 -5.66
N VAL A 545 15.06 8.27 -4.98
CA VAL A 545 16.02 8.72 -3.97
C VAL A 545 16.09 7.74 -2.79
N CYS A 546 14.94 7.28 -2.27
CA CYS A 546 14.91 6.25 -1.22
C CYS A 546 15.67 4.96 -1.65
N LYS A 547 15.52 4.57 -2.91
CA LYS A 547 16.19 3.40 -3.48
C LYS A 547 17.72 3.51 -3.48
N LEU A 548 18.29 4.72 -3.54
CA LEU A 548 19.75 4.90 -3.42
C LEU A 548 20.30 4.27 -2.14
N PHE A 549 19.57 4.44 -1.04
CA PHE A 549 19.95 3.97 0.29
C PHE A 549 19.68 2.49 0.53
N ASP A 550 19.05 1.77 -0.41
CA ASP A 550 18.66 0.37 -0.23
C ASP A 550 19.69 -0.60 -0.84
N PRO A 551 20.65 -1.13 -0.04
CA PRO A 551 21.63 -2.10 -0.53
C PRO A 551 20.99 -3.45 -0.89
N THR A 552 19.77 -3.74 -0.42
CA THR A 552 19.12 -5.04 -0.63
C THR A 552 18.72 -5.22 -2.10
N LEU A 553 18.23 -4.14 -2.72
CA LEU A 553 17.84 -4.15 -4.14
C LEU A 553 19.02 -4.36 -5.09
N ARG A 554 20.24 -4.05 -4.64
CA ARG A 554 21.47 -4.27 -5.42
C ARG A 554 21.92 -5.73 -5.36
N LYS A 555 21.64 -6.42 -4.24
CA LYS A 555 22.02 -7.82 -4.00
C LYS A 555 21.05 -8.82 -4.63
N VAL A 556 19.77 -8.47 -4.73
CA VAL A 556 18.72 -9.39 -5.20
C VAL A 556 17.80 -8.69 -6.20
N LYS A 557 17.74 -9.22 -7.44
CA LYS A 557 16.76 -8.76 -8.44
C LYS A 557 15.37 -9.28 -8.08
N TYR A 558 14.48 -8.39 -7.65
CA TYR A 558 13.06 -8.66 -7.48
C TYR A 558 12.22 -7.84 -8.45
N GLY A 559 11.57 -8.51 -9.41
CA GLY A 559 10.76 -7.86 -10.45
C GLY A 559 9.31 -7.55 -10.07
N GLY A 560 8.91 -7.83 -8.82
CA GLY A 560 7.51 -7.70 -8.39
C GLY A 560 7.11 -6.34 -7.81
N PHE A 561 8.00 -5.36 -7.80
CA PHE A 561 7.66 -4.00 -7.31
C PHE A 561 6.88 -3.20 -8.36
N SER A 562 6.02 -2.31 -7.88
CA SER A 562 5.38 -1.30 -8.73
C SER A 562 6.41 -0.31 -9.28
N GLN A 563 6.10 0.26 -10.44
CA GLN A 563 6.90 1.34 -11.01
C GLN A 563 7.01 2.54 -10.06
N ALA A 564 8.15 3.22 -10.08
CA ALA A 564 8.51 4.31 -9.16
C ALA A 564 7.77 5.64 -9.43
N ILE A 565 7.23 5.83 -10.63
CA ILE A 565 6.63 7.09 -11.10
C ILE A 565 5.15 6.92 -11.45
#